data_AF-A0A3R7NF66-F1
#
_entry.id   AF-A0A3R7NF66-F1
#
_cell.length_a   1.000
_cell.length_b   1.000
_cell.length_c   1.000
_cell.angle_alpha   90.00
_cell.angle_beta   90.00
_cell.angle_gamma   90.00
#
_symmetry.space_group_name_H-M   'P 1'
#
loop_
_entity.id
_entity.type
_entity.pdbx_description
1 polymer ?
#
loop_
_entity_poly.entity_id
_entity_poly.type
_entity_poly.pdbx_seq_one_letter_code
_entity_poly.pdbx_strand_id
1 'polypeptide(L)'
;MASSSQLMASATAFVENIVAVGVCSHEGCLNAFDPSAFCLPLGAHRGGVPVAPPTTAALEAAIAAEVFPLGPMGRRLCSSRAQLGVTLEEYITGLFSKAQHQFGCSLETMLHCLWILERIQTRNILVQQKGIIALRSFSQCRRSSEDSDLRGSEDAQGSAFPEGRADVYAAGLHSGNCHYVPPCSSMSSEVRSVGPVSDVADDDSLCYACAGSSVFSLQFWNVQLFLAAALLLSLKVGEEAFAEADGEALSVQFAALGGCDTNLLLCAERCVCDLIWDELSVTGKGLESVRRRLGMRALAR
;
A
#
# COMPACT_ATOMS: atom_id res chain seq x y z
N MET A 1 -21.97 25.60 12.00
CA MET A 1 -22.04 24.52 11.00
C MET A 1 -21.07 24.90 9.90
N ALA A 2 -20.07 24.08 9.60
CA ALA A 2 -19.27 24.31 8.39
C ALA A 2 -20.23 24.26 7.19
N SER A 3 -20.11 25.19 6.25
CA SER A 3 -20.91 25.10 5.02
C SER A 3 -20.54 23.79 4.30
N SER A 4 -21.52 23.18 3.62
CA SER A 4 -21.25 21.98 2.79
C SER A 4 -20.07 22.22 1.84
N SER A 5 -19.94 23.43 1.29
CA SER A 5 -18.78 23.84 0.47
C SER A 5 -17.44 23.78 1.20
N GLN A 6 -17.38 24.19 2.47
CA GLN A 6 -16.15 24.15 3.26
C GLN A 6 -15.74 22.71 3.58
N LEU A 7 -16.70 21.83 3.85
CA LEU A 7 -16.43 20.41 4.06
C LEU A 7 -15.85 19.78 2.79
N MET A 8 -16.43 20.06 1.63
CA MET A 8 -15.93 19.52 0.35
C MET A 8 -14.52 20.02 0.06
N ALA A 9 -14.24 21.32 0.21
CA ALA A 9 -12.90 21.87 0.01
C ALA A 9 -11.87 21.24 0.96
N SER A 10 -12.22 21.07 2.25
CA SER A 10 -11.35 20.37 3.21
C SER A 10 -11.12 18.91 2.82
N ALA A 11 -12.15 18.21 2.33
CA ALA A 11 -12.04 16.82 1.88
C ALA A 11 -11.14 16.70 0.64
N THR A 12 -11.25 17.63 -0.30
CA THR A 12 -10.37 17.71 -1.47
C THR A 12 -8.92 17.90 -1.05
N ALA A 13 -8.63 18.92 -0.24
CA ALA A 13 -7.28 19.17 0.26
C ALA A 13 -6.74 17.96 1.05
N PHE A 14 -7.59 17.26 1.79
CA PHE A 14 -7.21 16.04 2.50
C PHE A 14 -6.77 14.92 1.54
N VAL A 15 -7.53 14.68 0.46
CA VAL A 15 -7.19 13.66 -0.55
C VAL A 15 -5.94 14.05 -1.34
N GLU A 16 -5.78 15.32 -1.71
CA GLU A 16 -4.57 15.82 -2.38
C GLU A 16 -3.33 15.60 -1.52
N ASN A 17 -3.41 15.89 -0.22
CA ASN A 17 -2.31 15.65 0.71
C ASN A 17 -1.95 14.17 0.83
N ILE A 18 -2.92 13.26 0.80
CA ILE A 18 -2.65 11.81 0.81
C ILE A 18 -1.87 11.40 -0.45
N VAL A 19 -2.31 11.86 -1.61
CA VAL A 19 -1.67 11.55 -2.90
C VAL A 19 -0.26 12.13 -2.99
N ALA A 20 -0.05 13.34 -2.45
CA ALA A 20 1.23 14.06 -2.51
C ALA A 20 2.38 13.42 -1.73
N VAL A 21 2.12 12.42 -0.87
CA VAL A 21 3.18 11.73 -0.12
C VAL A 21 3.88 10.66 -0.96
N GLY A 22 3.17 10.04 -1.92
CA GLY A 22 3.65 8.85 -2.62
C GLY A 22 3.97 7.68 -1.67
N VAL A 23 4.39 6.55 -2.22
CA VAL A 23 4.77 5.37 -1.44
C VAL A 23 6.27 5.04 -1.55
N CYS A 24 6.91 5.47 -2.64
CA CYS A 24 8.34 5.28 -2.88
C CYS A 24 9.05 6.63 -3.05
N SER A 25 10.32 6.71 -2.64
CA SER A 25 11.16 7.89 -2.86
C SER A 25 12.10 7.76 -4.07
N HIS A 26 11.96 6.69 -4.85
CA HIS A 26 12.79 6.46 -6.03
C HIS A 26 12.15 7.12 -7.25
N GLU A 27 12.82 8.14 -7.81
CA GLU A 27 12.29 9.06 -8.85
C GLU A 27 11.94 8.40 -10.20
N GLY A 28 12.07 7.08 -10.36
CA GLY A 28 11.59 6.33 -11.52
C GLY A 28 10.58 5.23 -11.19
N CYS A 29 10.18 5.09 -9.93
CA CYS A 29 9.25 4.06 -9.49
C CYS A 29 7.80 4.52 -9.68
N LEU A 30 6.95 3.67 -10.26
CA LEU A 30 5.49 3.92 -10.35
C LEU A 30 4.82 4.27 -9.01
N ASN A 31 5.40 3.81 -7.89
CA ASN A 31 4.91 4.09 -6.55
C ASN A 31 5.44 5.41 -5.97
N ALA A 32 6.33 6.12 -6.66
CA ALA A 32 6.80 7.42 -6.22
C ALA A 32 5.76 8.51 -6.52
N PHE A 33 5.75 9.55 -5.68
CA PHE A 33 5.03 10.76 -6.05
C PHE A 33 5.82 11.47 -7.14
N ASP A 34 5.24 11.60 -8.33
CA ASP A 34 5.81 12.40 -9.40
C ASP A 34 4.73 13.33 -9.98
N PRO A 35 4.66 14.60 -9.53
CA PRO A 35 3.68 15.56 -10.03
C PRO A 35 3.89 15.89 -11.52
N SER A 36 5.09 15.62 -12.06
CA SER A 36 5.48 15.90 -13.46
C SER A 36 5.30 14.70 -14.41
N ALA A 37 5.22 13.47 -13.89
CA ALA A 37 4.85 12.29 -14.68
C ALA A 37 3.39 12.29 -15.14
N PHE A 38 2.55 13.16 -14.55
CA PHE A 38 1.12 13.17 -14.83
C PHE A 38 0.79 13.99 -16.06
N CYS A 39 0.85 13.32 -17.20
CA CYS A 39 -0.06 13.59 -18.31
C CYS A 39 -1.15 12.51 -18.25
N LEU A 40 -2.41 12.93 -18.14
CA LEU A 40 -3.55 12.03 -18.28
C LEU A 40 -3.35 11.12 -19.51
N PRO A 41 -3.90 9.91 -19.57
CA PRO A 41 -3.85 9.04 -20.76
C PRO A 41 -4.39 9.68 -22.07
N LEU A 42 -4.91 10.92 -21.98
CA LEU A 42 -5.48 11.72 -23.05
C LEU A 42 -4.73 13.05 -23.30
N GLY A 43 -3.64 13.32 -22.58
CA GLY A 43 -2.79 14.50 -22.75
C GLY A 43 -1.62 14.22 -23.69
N ALA A 44 -1.50 14.99 -24.77
CA ALA A 44 -0.44 14.86 -25.77
C ALA A 44 0.93 15.35 -25.24
N HIS A 45 1.57 14.61 -24.32
CA HIS A 45 2.96 14.85 -23.96
C HIS A 45 3.73 13.54 -23.72
N ARG A 46 4.98 13.53 -24.22
CA ARG A 46 5.93 12.42 -24.13
C ARG A 46 6.63 12.50 -22.77
N GLY A 47 6.45 11.49 -21.90
CA GLY A 47 7.30 11.35 -20.70
C GLY A 47 6.74 10.57 -19.51
N GLY A 48 5.42 10.36 -19.41
CA GLY A 48 4.84 9.58 -18.30
C GLY A 48 5.02 8.07 -18.47
N VAL A 49 5.13 7.33 -17.36
CA VAL A 49 5.13 5.86 -17.38
C VAL A 49 3.73 5.39 -17.83
N PRO A 50 3.60 4.68 -18.97
CA PRO A 50 2.29 4.23 -19.44
C PRO A 50 1.76 3.13 -18.52
N VAL A 51 0.78 3.45 -17.67
CA VAL A 51 0.03 2.42 -16.94
C VAL A 51 -0.96 1.79 -17.92
N ALA A 52 -0.71 0.56 -18.35
CA ALA A 52 -1.63 -0.19 -19.17
C ALA A 52 -2.82 -0.67 -18.31
N PRO A 53 -4.04 -0.17 -18.54
CA PRO A 53 -5.20 -0.60 -17.75
C PRO A 53 -5.41 -2.12 -17.92
N PRO A 54 -5.94 -2.81 -16.89
CA PRO A 54 -6.24 -4.22 -16.98
C PRO A 54 -7.35 -4.47 -18.00
N THR A 55 -7.27 -5.60 -18.71
CA THR A 55 -8.37 -6.05 -19.58
C THR A 55 -9.56 -6.49 -18.74
N THR A 56 -10.75 -6.50 -19.33
CA THR A 56 -11.96 -7.01 -18.65
C THR A 56 -11.78 -8.44 -18.12
N ALA A 57 -11.17 -9.32 -18.92
CA ALA A 57 -10.88 -10.69 -18.49
C ALA A 57 -9.89 -10.75 -17.31
N ALA A 58 -8.90 -9.85 -17.26
CA ALA A 58 -7.97 -9.78 -16.13
C ALA A 58 -8.64 -9.28 -14.84
N LEU A 59 -9.59 -8.33 -14.97
CA LEU A 59 -10.40 -7.86 -13.84
C LEU A 59 -11.27 -8.99 -13.28
N GLU A 60 -12.04 -9.67 -14.14
CA GLU A 60 -12.91 -10.77 -13.76
C GLU A 60 -12.12 -11.92 -13.11
N ALA A 61 -10.98 -12.30 -13.70
CA ALA A 61 -10.12 -13.33 -13.14
C ALA A 61 -9.56 -12.94 -11.77
N ALA A 62 -9.19 -11.67 -11.56
CA ALA A 62 -8.70 -11.20 -10.27
C ALA A 62 -9.80 -11.14 -9.21
N ILE A 63 -11.02 -10.72 -9.57
CA ILE A 63 -12.17 -10.70 -8.64
C ILE A 63 -12.50 -12.12 -8.17
N ALA A 64 -12.43 -13.11 -9.06
CA ALA A 64 -12.71 -14.50 -8.76
C ALA A 64 -11.54 -15.26 -8.11
N ALA A 65 -10.35 -14.67 -8.02
CA ALA A 65 -9.16 -15.34 -7.51
C ALA A 65 -9.24 -15.58 -5.99
N GLU A 66 -8.86 -16.78 -5.55
CA GLU A 66 -8.73 -17.10 -4.12
C GLU A 66 -7.64 -16.23 -3.45
N VAL A 67 -6.54 -16.00 -4.17
CA VAL A 67 -5.45 -15.11 -3.75
C VAL A 67 -5.40 -13.92 -4.70
N PHE A 68 -5.83 -12.76 -4.18
CA PHE A 68 -5.91 -11.55 -4.98
C PHE A 68 -4.51 -10.97 -5.28
N PRO A 69 -4.19 -10.63 -6.55
CA PRO A 69 -2.90 -10.06 -6.93
C PRO A 69 -2.83 -8.56 -6.61
N LEU A 70 -2.84 -8.22 -5.31
CA LEU A 70 -2.99 -6.85 -4.81
C LEU A 70 -2.03 -5.82 -5.44
N GLY A 71 -0.73 -6.12 -5.46
CA GLY A 71 0.28 -5.23 -6.01
C GLY A 71 0.10 -5.00 -7.52
N PRO A 72 0.17 -6.07 -8.35
CA PRO A 72 0.00 -5.96 -9.80
C PRO A 72 -1.32 -5.31 -10.21
N MET A 73 -2.43 -5.68 -9.57
CA MET A 73 -3.73 -5.10 -9.90
C MET A 73 -3.84 -3.64 -9.44
N GLY A 74 -3.50 -3.33 -8.19
CA GLY A 74 -3.60 -1.97 -7.64
C GLY A 74 -2.77 -0.94 -8.41
N ARG A 75 -1.63 -1.35 -8.97
CA ARG A 75 -0.78 -0.48 -9.82
C ARG A 75 -1.36 -0.21 -11.22
N ARG A 76 -2.31 -1.02 -11.69
CA ARG A 76 -2.91 -0.90 -13.03
C ARG A 76 -4.31 -0.31 -13.02
N LEU A 77 -4.97 -0.24 -11.86
CA LEU A 77 -6.31 0.32 -11.73
C LEU A 77 -6.29 1.84 -11.89
N CYS A 78 -6.83 2.32 -13.02
CA CYS A 78 -6.92 3.73 -13.35
C CYS A 78 -8.36 4.25 -13.22
N SER A 79 -8.51 5.52 -12.86
CA SER A 79 -9.79 6.22 -12.94
C SER A 79 -10.24 6.32 -14.40
N SER A 80 -11.54 6.25 -14.63
CA SER A 80 -12.14 6.31 -15.95
C SER A 80 -11.94 7.68 -16.60
N ARG A 81 -12.15 7.76 -17.92
CA ARG A 81 -12.18 9.06 -18.63
C ARG A 81 -13.24 10.01 -18.07
N ALA A 82 -14.37 9.50 -17.59
CA ALA A 82 -15.41 10.34 -17.01
C ALA A 82 -14.98 10.92 -15.65
N GLN A 83 -14.28 10.12 -14.84
CA GLN A 83 -13.73 10.56 -13.56
C GLN A 83 -12.62 11.62 -13.78
N LEU A 84 -11.67 11.32 -14.65
CA LEU A 84 -10.54 12.21 -14.96
C LEU A 84 -10.92 13.43 -15.79
N GLY A 85 -12.15 13.48 -16.32
CA GLY A 85 -12.68 14.60 -17.10
C GLY A 85 -13.14 15.79 -16.26
N VAL A 86 -13.12 15.67 -14.92
CA VAL A 86 -13.49 16.70 -13.96
C VAL A 86 -12.37 16.90 -12.94
N THR A 87 -12.35 18.06 -12.28
CA THR A 87 -11.40 18.30 -11.18
C THR A 87 -11.68 17.38 -9.99
N LEU A 88 -10.68 17.16 -9.14
CA LEU A 88 -10.85 16.35 -7.93
C LEU A 88 -11.91 16.95 -6.99
N GLU A 89 -11.97 18.29 -6.89
CA GLU A 89 -12.99 19.00 -6.12
C GLU A 89 -14.41 18.76 -6.66
N GLU A 90 -14.61 18.92 -7.97
CA GLU A 90 -15.89 18.65 -8.63
C GLU A 90 -16.30 17.18 -8.46
N TYR A 91 -15.33 16.25 -8.57
CA TYR A 91 -15.59 14.83 -8.40
C TYR A 91 -16.01 14.49 -6.97
N ILE A 92 -15.26 14.93 -5.94
CA ILE A 92 -15.60 14.69 -4.53
C ILE A 92 -16.96 15.29 -4.20
N THR A 93 -17.19 16.55 -4.59
CA THR A 93 -18.46 17.25 -4.35
C THR A 93 -19.62 16.51 -5.01
N GLY A 94 -19.46 16.12 -6.26
CA GLY A 94 -20.47 15.40 -7.03
C GLY A 94 -20.77 14.00 -6.46
N LEU A 95 -19.71 13.23 -6.15
CA LEU A 95 -19.83 11.89 -5.59
C LEU A 95 -20.53 11.92 -4.23
N PHE A 96 -20.08 12.76 -3.30
CA PHE A 96 -20.65 12.83 -1.95
C PHE A 96 -22.08 13.35 -1.96
N SER A 97 -22.37 14.40 -2.74
CA SER A 97 -23.73 14.95 -2.84
C SER A 97 -24.71 13.93 -3.45
N LYS A 98 -24.30 13.24 -4.53
CA LYS A 98 -25.13 12.21 -5.16
C LYS A 98 -25.32 11.00 -4.24
N ALA A 99 -24.27 10.55 -3.56
CA ALA A 99 -24.36 9.44 -2.61
C ALA A 99 -25.26 9.78 -1.41
N GLN A 100 -25.18 11.00 -0.90
CA GLN A 100 -26.08 11.47 0.16
C GLN A 100 -27.54 11.48 -0.31
N HIS A 101 -27.80 11.98 -1.52
CA HIS A 101 -29.16 12.07 -2.05
C HIS A 101 -29.75 10.71 -2.45
N GLN A 102 -28.96 9.83 -3.08
CA GLN A 102 -29.45 8.56 -3.62
C GLN A 102 -29.43 7.42 -2.60
N PHE A 103 -28.43 7.40 -1.72
CA PHE A 103 -28.21 6.29 -0.79
C PHE A 103 -28.37 6.70 0.68
N GLY A 104 -28.72 7.95 0.97
CA GLY A 104 -28.85 8.43 2.35
C GLY A 104 -27.51 8.50 3.10
N CYS A 105 -26.39 8.52 2.37
CA CYS A 105 -25.03 8.48 2.94
C CYS A 105 -24.84 9.54 4.04
N SER A 106 -24.56 9.08 5.26
CA SER A 106 -24.30 9.96 6.40
C SER A 106 -22.93 10.65 6.31
N LEU A 107 -22.77 11.73 7.08
CA LEU A 107 -21.48 12.38 7.25
C LEU A 107 -20.43 11.41 7.84
N GLU A 108 -20.84 10.48 8.70
CA GLU A 108 -19.92 9.50 9.29
C GLU A 108 -19.39 8.53 8.22
N THR A 109 -20.25 8.12 7.29
CA THR A 109 -19.88 7.30 6.13
C THR A 109 -18.90 8.03 5.20
N MET A 110 -19.12 9.32 4.95
CA MET A 110 -18.15 10.14 4.19
C MET A 110 -16.80 10.25 4.90
N LEU A 111 -16.80 10.45 6.22
CA LEU A 111 -15.58 10.52 7.02
C LEU A 111 -14.86 9.16 7.06
N HIS A 112 -15.62 8.06 7.10
CA HIS A 112 -15.07 6.71 7.04
C HIS A 112 -14.40 6.45 5.69
N CYS A 113 -15.00 6.90 4.59
CA CYS A 113 -14.39 6.81 3.25
C CYS A 113 -13.03 7.52 3.19
N LEU A 114 -12.94 8.75 3.69
CA LEU A 114 -11.67 9.49 3.74
C LEU A 114 -10.64 8.81 4.64
N TRP A 115 -11.10 8.24 5.76
CA TRP A 115 -10.24 7.47 6.65
C TRP A 115 -9.66 6.21 5.96
N ILE A 116 -10.47 5.47 5.20
CA ILE A 116 -10.02 4.32 4.40
C ILE A 116 -8.91 4.73 3.42
N LEU A 117 -9.09 5.83 2.69
CA LEU A 117 -8.08 6.31 1.74
C LEU A 117 -6.73 6.60 2.41
N GLU A 118 -6.77 7.27 3.56
CA GLU A 118 -5.57 7.52 4.34
C GLU A 118 -4.89 6.20 4.77
N ARG A 119 -5.68 5.22 5.21
CA ARG A 119 -5.17 3.92 5.66
C ARG A 119 -4.50 3.15 4.54
N ILE A 120 -5.07 3.16 3.34
CA ILE A 120 -4.47 2.57 2.14
C ILE A 120 -3.06 3.15 1.95
N GLN A 121 -2.95 4.47 1.87
CA GLN A 121 -1.67 5.12 1.61
C GLN A 121 -0.66 4.87 2.74
N THR A 122 -1.10 5.01 4.00
CA THR A 122 -0.24 4.80 5.18
C THR A 122 0.29 3.37 5.23
N ARG A 123 -0.56 2.37 4.98
CA ARG A 123 -0.16 0.96 5.02
C ARG A 123 0.80 0.63 3.89
N ASN A 124 0.55 1.13 2.69
CA ASN A 124 1.47 0.99 1.56
C ASN A 124 2.85 1.61 1.85
N ILE A 125 2.91 2.81 2.45
CA ILE A 125 4.16 3.44 2.90
C ILE A 125 4.88 2.55 3.93
N LEU A 126 4.17 2.05 4.95
CA LEU A 126 4.77 1.24 6.00
C LEU A 126 5.30 -0.10 5.49
N VAL A 127 4.55 -0.77 4.60
CA VAL A 127 5.00 -2.02 3.96
C VAL A 127 6.26 -1.76 3.15
N GLN A 128 6.31 -0.66 2.40
CA GLN A 128 7.49 -0.32 1.63
C GLN A 128 8.70 0.04 2.51
N GLN A 129 8.51 0.82 3.57
CA GLN A 129 9.58 1.12 4.52
C GLN A 129 10.17 -0.15 5.13
N LYS A 130 9.32 -1.11 5.52
CA LYS A 130 9.77 -2.43 6.00
C LYS A 130 10.55 -3.20 4.94
N GLY A 131 10.11 -3.18 3.69
CA GLY A 131 10.82 -3.80 2.56
C GLY A 131 12.22 -3.22 2.36
N ILE A 132 12.33 -1.89 2.35
CA ILE A 132 13.62 -1.19 2.21
C ILE A 132 14.57 -1.53 3.37
N ILE A 133 14.06 -1.58 4.61
CA ILE A 133 14.87 -1.94 5.78
C ILE A 133 15.38 -3.38 5.66
N ALA A 134 14.52 -4.33 5.28
CA ALA A 134 14.92 -5.72 5.09
C ALA A 134 16.02 -5.87 4.04
N LEU A 135 15.88 -5.20 2.90
CA LEU A 135 16.90 -5.21 1.83
C LEU A 135 18.25 -4.66 2.30
N ARG A 136 18.24 -3.59 3.11
CA ARG A 136 19.46 -3.04 3.70
C ARG A 136 20.13 -4.04 4.64
N SER A 137 19.35 -4.72 5.50
CA SER A 137 19.88 -5.74 6.40
C SER A 137 20.53 -6.91 5.65
N PHE A 138 19.91 -7.41 4.58
CA PHE A 138 20.51 -8.46 3.75
C PHE A 138 21.83 -8.03 3.09
N SER A 139 21.90 -6.79 2.59
CA SER A 139 23.12 -6.26 1.98
C SER A 139 24.29 -6.12 2.97
N GLN A 140 23.99 -5.82 4.25
CA GLN A 140 25.02 -5.71 5.30
C GLN A 140 25.55 -7.08 5.72
N CYS A 141 24.69 -8.10 5.87
CA CYS A 141 25.12 -9.47 6.20
C CYS A 141 25.98 -10.10 5.09
N ARG A 142 25.70 -9.80 3.82
CA ARG A 142 26.49 -10.34 2.70
C ARG A 142 27.91 -9.77 2.69
N ARG A 143 28.08 -8.48 3.00
CA ARG A 143 29.40 -7.83 3.08
C ARG A 143 30.25 -8.32 4.26
N SER A 144 29.65 -8.66 5.40
CA SER A 144 30.42 -9.20 6.53
C SER A 144 30.93 -10.62 6.30
N SER A 145 30.28 -11.39 5.42
CA SER A 145 30.71 -12.75 5.07
C SER A 145 31.90 -12.75 4.10
N GLU A 146 31.97 -11.77 3.20
CA GLU A 146 33.03 -11.71 2.18
C GLU A 146 34.37 -11.19 2.74
N ASP A 147 34.38 -10.47 3.86
CA ASP A 147 35.60 -9.98 4.54
C ASP A 147 36.26 -11.02 5.47
N SER A 148 35.61 -12.17 5.72
CA SER A 148 36.12 -13.19 6.66
C SER A 148 36.96 -14.31 6.01
N ASP A 149 36.98 -14.41 4.67
CA ASP A 149 37.60 -15.53 3.95
C ASP A 149 39.03 -15.27 3.43
N LEU A 150 39.65 -14.13 3.78
CA LEU A 150 41.02 -13.77 3.32
C LEU A 150 42.13 -13.84 4.40
N ARG A 151 41.87 -14.44 5.57
CA ARG A 151 42.93 -14.71 6.58
C ARG A 151 42.86 -16.14 7.10
N GLY A 152 43.41 -17.07 6.33
CA GLY A 152 43.52 -18.47 6.73
C GLY A 152 44.48 -19.29 5.88
N SER A 153 45.64 -18.72 5.51
CA SER A 153 46.73 -19.51 4.94
C SER A 153 48.07 -18.92 5.40
N GLU A 154 48.49 -19.32 6.60
CA GLU A 154 49.90 -19.37 6.97
C GLU A 154 50.15 -20.64 7.80
N ASP A 155 51.30 -21.25 7.51
CA ASP A 155 51.72 -22.60 7.79
C ASP A 155 51.89 -22.94 9.28
N ALA A 156 51.65 -24.20 9.64
CA ALA A 156 52.24 -24.79 10.85
C ALA A 156 52.53 -26.29 10.64
N GLN A 157 53.73 -26.57 10.12
CA GLN A 157 54.41 -27.85 10.32
C GLN A 157 54.97 -27.92 11.75
N GLY A 158 54.75 -29.05 12.43
CA GLY A 158 55.79 -29.69 13.24
C GLY A 158 55.69 -29.65 14.77
N SER A 159 55.57 -30.87 15.32
CA SER A 159 56.38 -31.42 16.44
C SER A 159 55.88 -31.33 17.89
N ALA A 160 55.47 -32.51 18.37
CA ALA A 160 55.85 -33.20 19.62
C ALA A 160 55.70 -32.53 21.00
N PHE A 161 54.86 -33.17 21.83
CA PHE A 161 54.86 -33.23 23.31
C PHE A 161 56.15 -33.93 23.86
N PRO A 162 56.49 -33.90 25.19
CA PRO A 162 55.58 -33.89 26.35
C PRO A 162 55.98 -33.17 27.67
N GLU A 163 54.99 -33.12 28.58
CA GLU A 163 55.00 -33.18 30.06
C GLU A 163 55.79 -32.17 30.95
N GLY A 164 55.08 -31.56 31.90
CA GLY A 164 55.65 -30.98 33.14
C GLY A 164 54.71 -30.04 33.89
N ARG A 165 54.46 -30.32 35.18
CA ARG A 165 53.36 -29.83 36.04
C ARG A 165 53.74 -28.59 36.90
N ALA A 166 52.72 -27.76 37.20
CA ALA A 166 52.54 -26.86 38.38
C ALA A 166 53.56 -25.69 38.53
N ASP A 167 53.24 -24.45 38.95
CA ASP A 167 52.12 -23.88 39.70
C ASP A 167 52.24 -22.33 39.69
N VAL A 168 51.19 -21.61 40.10
CA VAL A 168 51.21 -20.28 40.80
C VAL A 168 51.20 -18.93 39.99
N TYR A 169 50.00 -18.30 40.04
CA TYR A 169 49.59 -16.88 40.18
C TYR A 169 49.78 -15.78 39.09
N ALA A 170 48.61 -15.29 38.67
CA ALA A 170 48.14 -13.89 38.59
C ALA A 170 48.55 -12.96 37.43
N ALA A 171 47.50 -12.56 36.69
CA ALA A 171 47.13 -11.21 36.24
C ALA A 171 47.00 -11.05 34.72
N GLY A 172 45.80 -10.65 34.26
CA GLY A 172 45.61 -10.09 32.92
C GLY A 172 44.34 -10.56 32.19
N LEU A 173 43.26 -9.79 32.37
CA LEU A 173 42.23 -9.45 31.37
C LEU A 173 42.19 -10.27 30.06
N HIS A 174 41.15 -11.09 29.83
CA HIS A 174 40.56 -11.40 28.52
C HIS A 174 39.08 -11.80 28.72
N SER A 175 38.17 -10.98 28.20
CA SER A 175 37.44 -11.16 26.92
C SER A 175 36.41 -12.28 27.01
N GLY A 176 35.15 -11.84 27.06
CA GLY A 176 33.98 -12.63 27.43
C GLY A 176 33.71 -13.79 26.49
N ASN A 177 33.63 -14.98 27.08
CA ASN A 177 33.15 -16.19 26.46
C ASN A 177 31.62 -16.22 26.59
N CYS A 178 30.91 -15.83 25.53
CA CYS A 178 29.45 -16.00 25.41
C CYS A 178 29.16 -17.03 24.31
N HIS A 179 29.46 -18.30 24.57
CA HIS A 179 28.87 -19.41 23.80
C HIS A 179 27.43 -19.64 24.30
N TYR A 180 26.48 -18.95 23.68
CA TYR A 180 25.09 -19.39 23.59
C TYR A 180 24.55 -18.94 22.22
N VAL A 181 24.80 -19.78 21.21
CA VAL A 181 24.09 -19.72 19.93
C VAL A 181 22.87 -20.62 20.10
N PRO A 182 21.63 -20.08 20.07
CA PRO A 182 20.46 -20.94 19.94
C PRO A 182 20.52 -21.63 18.58
N PRO A 183 20.21 -22.94 18.47
CA PRO A 183 20.09 -23.59 17.19
C PRO A 183 18.90 -22.96 16.46
N CYS A 184 19.17 -22.25 15.36
CA CYS A 184 18.16 -21.87 14.39
C CYS A 184 17.61 -23.15 13.76
N SER A 185 16.57 -23.70 14.38
CA SER A 185 15.73 -24.72 13.81
C SER A 185 15.13 -24.19 12.51
N SER A 186 15.53 -24.84 11.42
CA SER A 186 14.90 -24.90 10.10
C SER A 186 13.54 -24.20 9.99
N MET A 187 13.54 -22.94 9.54
CA MET A 187 12.38 -22.35 8.90
C MET A 187 12.52 -22.58 7.40
N SER A 188 11.73 -23.55 6.96
CA SER A 188 11.20 -23.76 5.60
C SER A 188 11.83 -22.90 4.51
N SER A 189 12.57 -23.56 3.61
CA SER A 189 12.82 -23.05 2.26
C SER A 189 11.48 -22.96 1.52
N GLU A 190 10.71 -21.90 1.78
CA GLU A 190 9.78 -21.38 0.78
C GLU A 190 10.63 -20.71 -0.31
N VAL A 191 11.26 -21.57 -1.11
CA VAL A 191 11.45 -21.28 -2.52
C VAL A 191 10.04 -21.02 -3.03
N ARG A 192 9.64 -19.74 -3.05
CA ARG A 192 8.46 -19.33 -3.81
C ARG A 192 8.79 -19.73 -5.24
N SER A 193 8.22 -20.87 -5.63
CA SER A 193 8.06 -21.27 -7.01
C SER A 193 7.25 -20.16 -7.66
N VAL A 194 7.97 -19.17 -8.19
CA VAL A 194 7.42 -18.19 -9.10
C VAL A 194 7.15 -18.99 -10.38
N GLY A 195 5.95 -19.56 -10.46
CA GLY A 195 5.42 -20.06 -11.72
C GLY A 195 5.54 -18.95 -12.77
N PRO A 196 5.72 -19.29 -14.06
CA PRO A 196 5.99 -18.29 -15.07
C PRO A 196 4.69 -17.52 -15.34
N VAL A 197 4.52 -16.37 -14.68
CA VAL A 197 3.58 -15.35 -15.12
C VAL A 197 4.35 -14.48 -16.10
N SER A 198 4.39 -14.93 -17.35
CA SER A 198 4.87 -14.14 -18.46
C SER A 198 3.80 -13.10 -18.83
N ASP A 199 4.00 -11.88 -18.34
CA ASP A 199 3.73 -10.63 -19.08
C ASP A 199 4.71 -9.57 -18.52
N VAL A 200 5.96 -9.71 -18.96
CA VAL A 200 7.19 -9.05 -18.46
C VAL A 200 7.33 -7.62 -19.01
N ALA A 201 6.29 -6.80 -18.92
CA ALA A 201 6.37 -5.40 -19.37
C ALA A 201 6.18 -4.37 -18.23
N ASP A 202 5.61 -4.76 -17.10
CA ASP A 202 5.26 -3.80 -16.02
C ASP A 202 6.33 -3.68 -14.91
N ASP A 203 7.28 -4.61 -14.81
CA ASP A 203 8.29 -4.61 -13.74
C ASP A 203 9.47 -3.66 -13.99
N ASP A 204 9.67 -3.18 -15.23
CA ASP A 204 10.79 -2.29 -15.57
C ASP A 204 10.66 -0.88 -15.01
N SER A 205 9.46 -0.51 -14.52
CA SER A 205 9.14 0.80 -13.96
C SER A 205 8.98 0.80 -12.44
N LEU A 206 9.28 -0.34 -11.79
CA LEU A 206 9.26 -0.47 -10.34
C LEU A 206 10.69 -0.58 -9.80
N CYS A 207 10.96 0.07 -8.67
CA CYS A 207 12.19 -0.22 -7.95
C CYS A 207 12.14 -1.66 -7.41
N TYR A 208 13.31 -2.25 -7.16
CA TYR A 208 13.43 -3.64 -6.68
C TYR A 208 12.56 -3.94 -5.44
N ALA A 209 12.44 -2.97 -4.53
CA ALA A 209 11.60 -3.11 -3.34
C ALA A 209 10.09 -3.11 -3.66
N CYS A 210 9.66 -2.35 -4.67
CA CYS A 210 8.26 -2.28 -5.09
C CYS A 210 7.85 -3.46 -5.98
N ALA A 211 8.72 -3.92 -6.89
CA ALA A 211 8.43 -5.03 -7.81
C ALA A 211 8.04 -6.31 -7.06
N GLY A 212 8.77 -6.65 -5.99
CA GLY A 212 8.52 -7.84 -5.17
C GLY A 212 7.42 -7.71 -4.10
N SER A 213 6.67 -6.60 -4.07
CA SER A 213 5.70 -6.34 -3.00
C SER A 213 4.26 -6.17 -3.49
N SER A 214 3.32 -6.34 -2.57
CA SER A 214 1.88 -6.11 -2.78
C SER A 214 1.49 -4.63 -2.77
N VAL A 215 2.47 -3.73 -2.83
CA VAL A 215 2.28 -2.30 -2.63
C VAL A 215 1.88 -1.61 -3.94
N PHE A 216 0.92 -0.70 -3.83
CA PHE A 216 0.55 0.28 -4.86
C PHE A 216 0.46 1.67 -4.22
N SER A 217 0.42 2.74 -5.02
CA SER A 217 0.22 4.10 -4.52
C SER A 217 -1.13 4.65 -4.96
N LEU A 218 -1.79 5.39 -4.07
CA LEU A 218 -2.79 6.36 -4.49
C LEU A 218 -2.08 7.51 -5.21
N GLN A 219 -2.60 7.86 -6.36
CA GLN A 219 -2.05 8.83 -7.29
C GLN A 219 -3.20 9.57 -7.97
N PHE A 220 -2.93 10.73 -8.58
CA PHE A 220 -3.98 11.53 -9.22
C PHE A 220 -4.75 10.79 -10.33
N TRP A 221 -4.13 9.79 -10.98
CA TRP A 221 -4.77 8.99 -12.01
C TRP A 221 -5.70 7.88 -11.49
N ASN A 222 -5.59 7.45 -10.22
CA ASN A 222 -6.43 6.38 -9.66
C ASN A 222 -7.26 6.78 -8.42
N VAL A 223 -6.97 7.93 -7.80
CA VAL A 223 -7.57 8.30 -6.51
C VAL A 223 -9.10 8.44 -6.58
N GLN A 224 -9.66 8.85 -7.72
CA GLN A 224 -11.12 8.99 -7.88
C GLN A 224 -11.84 7.63 -7.88
N LEU A 225 -11.22 6.61 -8.51
CA LEU A 225 -11.69 5.23 -8.46
C LEU A 225 -11.61 4.67 -7.02
N PHE A 226 -10.47 4.85 -6.36
CA PHE A 226 -10.30 4.39 -4.98
C PHE A 226 -11.20 5.14 -3.99
N LEU A 227 -11.50 6.41 -4.23
CA LEU A 227 -12.48 7.18 -3.45
C LEU A 227 -13.89 6.58 -3.60
N ALA A 228 -14.29 6.23 -4.83
CA ALA A 228 -15.56 5.55 -5.06
C ALA A 228 -15.62 4.19 -4.37
N ALA A 229 -14.56 3.38 -4.48
CA ALA A 229 -14.47 2.08 -3.83
C ALA A 229 -14.53 2.19 -2.29
N ALA A 230 -13.78 3.14 -1.72
CA ALA A 230 -13.80 3.41 -0.28
C ALA A 230 -15.18 3.87 0.21
N LEU A 231 -15.89 4.67 -0.58
CA LEU A 231 -17.25 5.13 -0.25
C LEU A 231 -18.26 3.99 -0.34
N LEU A 232 -18.18 3.15 -1.38
CA LEU A 232 -19.01 1.94 -1.52
C LEU A 232 -18.82 1.02 -0.31
N LEU A 233 -17.58 0.76 0.10
CA LEU A 233 -17.29 -0.03 1.30
C LEU A 233 -17.83 0.63 2.56
N SER A 234 -17.71 1.95 2.67
CA SER A 234 -18.24 2.68 3.81
C SER A 234 -19.77 2.57 3.89
N LEU A 235 -20.47 2.57 2.75
CA LEU A 235 -21.92 2.33 2.69
C LEU A 235 -22.26 0.90 3.13
N LYS A 236 -21.56 -0.10 2.59
CA LYS A 236 -21.78 -1.53 2.92
C LYS A 236 -21.57 -1.82 4.41
N VAL A 237 -20.62 -1.15 5.05
CA VAL A 237 -20.25 -1.40 6.46
C VAL A 237 -20.97 -0.46 7.44
N GLY A 238 -21.21 0.79 7.05
CA GLY A 238 -21.62 1.85 7.97
C GLY A 238 -23.13 2.16 7.97
N GLU A 239 -23.85 1.76 6.94
CA GLU A 239 -25.27 2.11 6.79
C GLU A 239 -26.13 0.84 6.90
N GLU A 240 -26.92 0.73 7.97
CA GLU A 240 -27.77 -0.44 8.27
C GLU A 240 -28.74 -0.78 7.12
N ALA A 241 -29.17 0.23 6.36
CA ALA A 241 -30.05 0.07 5.21
C ALA A 241 -29.47 -0.84 4.11
N PHE A 242 -28.14 -1.02 4.07
CA PHE A 242 -27.45 -1.85 3.08
C PHE A 242 -26.94 -3.17 3.65
N ALA A 243 -27.18 -3.47 4.93
CA ALA A 243 -26.74 -4.72 5.54
C ALA A 243 -27.33 -5.97 4.85
N GLU A 244 -28.57 -5.86 4.37
CA GLU A 244 -29.31 -6.93 3.69
C GLU A 244 -29.55 -6.63 2.19
N ALA A 245 -28.91 -5.59 1.66
CA ALA A 245 -29.08 -5.23 0.25
C ALA A 245 -28.37 -6.22 -0.67
N ASP A 246 -28.89 -6.38 -1.89
CA ASP A 246 -28.16 -7.06 -2.96
C ASP A 246 -26.87 -6.28 -3.27
N GLY A 247 -25.75 -6.80 -2.78
CA GLY A 247 -24.45 -6.16 -2.90
C GLY A 247 -23.98 -5.99 -4.34
N GLU A 248 -24.42 -6.86 -5.26
CA GLU A 248 -24.09 -6.75 -6.67
C GLU A 248 -24.86 -5.60 -7.32
N ALA A 249 -26.18 -5.55 -7.09
CA ALA A 249 -27.03 -4.46 -7.57
C ALA A 249 -26.57 -3.09 -7.03
N LEU A 250 -26.17 -3.02 -5.75
CA LEU A 250 -25.61 -1.81 -5.15
C LEU A 250 -24.32 -1.39 -5.86
N SER A 251 -23.41 -2.34 -6.11
CA SER A 251 -22.12 -2.07 -6.75
C SER A 251 -22.30 -1.55 -8.19
N VAL A 252 -23.25 -2.11 -8.95
CA VAL A 252 -23.59 -1.63 -10.30
C VAL A 252 -24.13 -0.20 -10.27
N GLN A 253 -25.08 0.10 -9.38
CA GLN A 253 -25.65 1.44 -9.26
C GLN A 253 -24.58 2.46 -8.82
N PHE A 254 -23.72 2.06 -7.89
CA PHE A 254 -22.67 2.92 -7.37
C PHE A 254 -21.58 3.18 -8.41
N ALA A 255 -21.22 2.18 -9.23
CA ALA A 255 -20.28 2.35 -10.35
C ALA A 255 -20.79 3.38 -11.36
N ALA A 256 -22.08 3.30 -11.71
CA ALA A 256 -22.73 4.29 -12.57
C ALA A 256 -22.72 5.70 -11.95
N LEU A 257 -23.00 5.82 -10.64
CA LEU A 257 -22.95 7.09 -9.92
C LEU A 257 -21.54 7.71 -9.91
N GLY A 258 -20.52 6.88 -9.66
CA GLY A 258 -19.10 7.25 -9.66
C GLY A 258 -18.49 7.41 -11.05
N GLY A 259 -19.23 7.11 -12.12
CA GLY A 259 -18.75 7.21 -13.49
C GLY A 259 -17.63 6.24 -13.83
N CYS A 260 -17.65 5.02 -13.28
CA CYS A 260 -16.64 3.98 -13.52
C CYS A 260 -17.29 2.66 -13.95
N ASP A 261 -16.47 1.77 -14.51
CA ASP A 261 -16.89 0.41 -14.83
C ASP A 261 -17.05 -0.41 -13.54
N THR A 262 -18.07 -1.29 -13.50
CA THR A 262 -18.38 -2.09 -12.31
C THR A 262 -17.21 -3.02 -11.93
N ASN A 263 -16.55 -3.67 -12.90
CA ASN A 263 -15.45 -4.56 -12.60
C ASN A 263 -14.22 -3.79 -12.12
N LEU A 264 -13.97 -2.58 -12.65
CA LEU A 264 -12.94 -1.68 -12.10
C LEU A 264 -13.24 -1.30 -10.65
N LEU A 265 -14.49 -0.96 -10.34
CA LEU A 265 -14.90 -0.61 -8.99
C LEU A 265 -14.75 -1.79 -8.03
N LEU A 266 -15.18 -2.99 -8.43
CA LEU A 266 -15.08 -4.20 -7.62
C LEU A 266 -13.61 -4.62 -7.40
N CYS A 267 -12.75 -4.49 -8.41
CA CYS A 267 -11.31 -4.71 -8.21
C CYS A 267 -10.70 -3.69 -7.25
N ALA A 268 -11.07 -2.40 -7.36
CA ALA A 268 -10.59 -1.39 -6.43
C ALA A 268 -11.09 -1.63 -5.01
N GLU A 269 -12.36 -2.00 -4.84
CA GLU A 269 -12.94 -2.44 -3.58
C GLU A 269 -12.14 -3.61 -2.99
N ARG A 270 -11.84 -4.63 -3.81
CA ARG A 270 -11.05 -5.78 -3.39
C ARG A 270 -9.64 -5.38 -2.97
N CYS A 271 -8.98 -4.47 -3.70
CA CYS A 271 -7.70 -3.90 -3.31
C CYS A 271 -7.76 -3.27 -1.91
N VAL A 272 -8.81 -2.52 -1.61
CA VAL A 272 -9.00 -1.93 -0.27
C VAL A 272 -9.17 -3.03 0.77
N CYS A 273 -10.07 -3.98 0.54
CA CYS A 273 -10.34 -5.07 1.47
C CYS A 273 -9.09 -5.88 1.80
N ASP A 274 -8.33 -6.34 0.80
CA ASP A 274 -7.14 -7.17 1.06
C ASP A 274 -6.00 -6.38 1.70
N LEU A 275 -5.93 -5.05 1.47
CA LEU A 275 -4.88 -4.22 2.07
C LEU A 275 -5.17 -3.92 3.55
N ILE A 276 -6.40 -3.57 3.90
CA ILE A 276 -6.78 -3.07 5.23
C ILE A 276 -7.85 -3.94 5.93
N TRP A 277 -7.96 -5.23 5.60
CA TRP A 277 -8.99 -6.14 6.12
C TRP A 277 -9.15 -6.09 7.65
N ASP A 278 -8.02 -6.08 8.37
CA ASP A 278 -7.94 -6.02 9.83
C ASP A 278 -8.34 -4.65 10.42
N GLU A 279 -8.44 -3.62 9.57
CA GLU A 279 -8.72 -2.24 9.92
C GLU A 279 -9.99 -1.73 9.23
N LEU A 280 -10.85 -2.57 8.63
CA LEU A 280 -12.10 -2.09 8.00
C LEU A 280 -13.14 -1.57 9.00
N SER A 281 -12.99 -1.91 10.29
CA SER A 281 -13.92 -1.46 11.33
C SER A 281 -13.74 0.02 11.66
N VAL A 282 -14.85 0.77 11.64
CA VAL A 282 -14.88 2.18 11.99
C VAL A 282 -14.52 2.37 13.46
N THR A 283 -13.33 2.86 13.74
CA THR A 283 -12.98 3.26 15.11
C THR A 283 -13.39 4.73 15.34
N GLY A 284 -14.04 5.02 16.47
CA GLY A 284 -14.38 6.41 16.84
C GLY A 284 -13.13 7.32 16.88
N LYS A 285 -11.97 6.77 17.23
CA LYS A 285 -10.68 7.47 17.18
C LYS A 285 -10.24 7.80 15.75
N GLY A 286 -10.47 6.90 14.80
CA GLY A 286 -10.18 7.12 13.37
C GLY A 286 -11.02 8.25 12.80
N LEU A 287 -12.33 8.21 13.02
CA LEU A 287 -13.23 9.28 12.59
C LEU A 287 -12.88 10.64 13.22
N GLU A 288 -12.56 10.67 14.51
CA GLU A 288 -12.18 11.92 15.18
C GLU A 288 -10.85 12.48 14.63
N SER A 289 -9.90 11.62 14.26
CA SER A 289 -8.66 12.03 13.59
C SER A 289 -8.93 12.71 12.24
N VAL A 290 -9.85 12.17 11.45
CA VAL A 290 -10.26 12.77 10.16
C VAL A 290 -11.00 14.09 10.41
N ARG A 291 -12.00 14.12 11.30
CA ARG A 291 -12.74 15.35 11.67
C ARG A 291 -11.80 16.49 12.04
N ARG A 292 -10.81 16.21 12.91
CA ARG A 292 -9.82 17.20 13.33
C ARG A 292 -9.04 17.78 12.17
N ARG A 293 -8.59 16.94 11.22
CA ARG A 293 -7.82 17.37 10.05
C ARG A 293 -8.64 18.10 9.00
N LEU A 294 -9.94 17.79 8.92
CA LEU A 294 -10.88 18.57 8.11
C LEU A 294 -11.25 19.93 8.77
N GLY A 295 -10.73 20.22 9.96
CA GLY A 295 -11.05 21.44 10.71
C GLY A 295 -12.42 21.41 11.38
N MET A 296 -13.06 20.23 11.44
CA MET A 296 -14.34 20.02 12.11
C MET A 296 -14.07 19.85 13.60
N ARG A 297 -14.05 20.95 14.35
CA ARG A 297 -13.97 20.87 15.81
C ARG A 297 -15.29 20.31 16.35
N ALA A 298 -15.21 19.30 17.23
CA ALA A 298 -16.32 18.97 18.10
C ALA A 298 -16.71 20.24 18.86
N LEU A 299 -17.92 20.74 18.63
CA LEU A 299 -18.53 21.69 19.54
C LEU A 299 -18.75 20.92 20.83
N ALA A 300 -17.79 21.01 21.76
CA ALA A 300 -17.96 20.55 23.12
C ALA A 300 -19.24 21.22 23.66
N ARG A 301 -20.23 20.39 23.97
CA ARG A 301 -21.38 20.77 24.78
C ARG A 301 -20.98 20.77 26.25
#